data_AF-A0A1E9VUV7-F1
#
_entry.id   AF-A0A1E9VUV7-F1
#
_cell.length_a   1.000
_cell.length_b   1.000
_cell.length_c   1.000
_cell.angle_alpha   90.00
_cell.angle_beta   90.00
_cell.angle_gamma   90.00
#
_symmetry.space_group_name_H-M   'P 1'
#
loop_
_entity.id
_entity.type
_entity.pdbx_description
1 polymer ?
#
loop_
_entity_poly.entity_id
_entity_poly.type
_entity_poly.pdbx_seq_one_letter_code
_entity_poly.pdbx_strand_id
1 'polypeptide(L)' 'MPPIHTKPIMAGNSQAVRLPKEFAYPANTPLILSKENGVITIRPVTTLGEVPQIFKALGDKMSDEFERMDLDDVERDW' A
#
# COMPACT_ATOMS: atom_id res chain seq x y z
N MET A 1 -14.24 -24.85 -7.84
CA MET A 1 -12.79 -24.92 -8.10
C MET A 1 -12.11 -25.20 -6.76
N PRO A 2 -11.22 -26.20 -6.65
CA PRO A 2 -10.53 -26.46 -5.38
C PRO A 2 -9.63 -25.27 -4.99
N PRO A 3 -9.40 -25.03 -3.70
CA PRO A 3 -8.50 -23.97 -3.24
C PRO A 3 -7.07 -24.26 -3.69
N ILE A 4 -6.37 -23.22 -4.12
CA ILE A 4 -4.95 -23.30 -4.47
C ILE A 4 -4.13 -22.82 -3.29
N HIS A 5 -3.11 -23.62 -2.95
CA HIS A 5 -2.25 -23.36 -1.82
C HIS A 5 -0.87 -22.89 -2.29
N THR A 6 -0.38 -21.84 -1.65
CA THR A 6 0.95 -21.28 -1.87
C THR A 6 1.64 -21.12 -0.52
N LYS A 7 2.97 -21.05 -0.51
CA LYS A 7 3.74 -20.85 0.72
C LYS A 7 4.21 -19.40 0.81
N PRO A 8 4.13 -18.76 1.99
CA PRO A 8 4.76 -17.48 2.20
C PRO A 8 6.29 -17.62 2.16
N ILE A 9 6.95 -16.60 1.65
CA ILE A 9 8.41 -16.48 1.56
C ILE A 9 8.85 -15.12 2.11
N MET A 10 10.15 -14.96 2.33
CA MET A 10 10.75 -13.65 2.58
C MET A 10 11.37 -13.12 1.28
N ALA A 11 11.11 -11.85 0.98
CA ALA A 11 11.69 -11.10 -0.13
C ALA A 11 12.36 -9.85 0.45
N GLY A 12 13.67 -9.95 0.70
CA GLY A 12 14.39 -8.96 1.50
C GLY A 12 13.84 -8.92 2.93
N ASN A 13 13.45 -7.73 3.40
CA ASN A 13 12.93 -7.52 4.75
C ASN A 13 11.41 -7.68 4.86
N SER A 14 10.74 -8.07 3.77
CA SER A 14 9.27 -8.17 3.72
C SER A 14 8.82 -9.60 3.46
N GLN A 15 7.66 -9.97 4.01
CA GLN A 15 6.99 -11.22 3.69
C GLN A 15 6.27 -11.10 2.35
N ALA A 16 6.30 -12.14 1.53
CA ALA A 16 5.67 -12.19 0.23
C ALA A 16 5.03 -13.56 -0.05
N VAL A 17 4.15 -13.60 -1.05
CA VAL A 17 3.50 -14.84 -1.52
C VAL A 17 3.67 -14.92 -3.04
N ARG A 18 4.09 -16.08 -3.55
CA ARG A 18 4.13 -16.31 -5.00
C ARG A 18 2.73 -16.61 -5.52
N LEU A 19 2.25 -15.78 -6.44
CA LEU A 19 1.01 -16.04 -7.16
C LEU A 19 1.28 -17.02 -8.31
N PRO A 20 0.56 -18.15 -8.40
CA PRO A 20 0.60 -19.03 -9.56
C PRO A 20 0.19 -18.26 -10.82
N LYS A 21 0.66 -18.70 -11.99
CA LYS A 21 0.46 -18.00 -13.27
C LYS A 21 -1.01 -17.65 -13.55
N GLU A 22 -1.93 -18.52 -13.18
CA GLU A 22 -3.38 -18.35 -13.36
C GLU A 22 -3.98 -17.20 -12.50
N PHE A 23 -3.28 -16.80 -11.45
CA PHE A 23 -3.68 -15.75 -10.50
C PHE A 23 -2.79 -14.51 -10.57
N ALA A 24 -1.80 -14.51 -11.47
CA ALA A 24 -0.86 -13.42 -11.59
C ALA A 24 -1.54 -12.22 -12.25
N TYR A 25 -1.39 -11.05 -11.63
CA TYR A 25 -1.74 -9.79 -12.25
C TYR A 25 -0.75 -9.44 -13.36
N PRO A 26 -1.15 -8.63 -14.36
CA PRO A 26 -0.21 -8.06 -15.33
C PRO A 26 0.93 -7.31 -14.64
N ALA A 27 2.09 -7.26 -15.29
CA ALA A 27 3.25 -6.54 -14.77
C ALA A 27 2.90 -5.07 -14.47
N ASN A 28 3.45 -4.54 -13.37
CA ASN A 28 3.23 -3.15 -12.92
C ASN A 28 1.77 -2.76 -12.63
N THR A 29 0.89 -3.73 -12.35
CA THR A 29 -0.48 -3.43 -11.92
C THR A 29 -0.49 -2.90 -10.48
N PRO A 30 -1.02 -1.70 -10.21
CA PRO A 30 -1.18 -1.22 -8.85
C PRO A 30 -2.27 -2.03 -8.12
N LEU A 31 -1.95 -2.50 -6.92
CA LEU A 31 -2.83 -3.36 -6.11
C LEU A 31 -3.18 -2.69 -4.77
N ILE A 32 -4.40 -2.93 -4.31
CA ILE A 32 -4.86 -2.62 -2.95
C ILE A 32 -4.96 -3.92 -2.17
N LEU A 33 -4.45 -3.90 -0.95
CA LEU A 33 -4.60 -4.98 0.02
C LEU A 33 -5.52 -4.50 1.15
N SER A 34 -6.59 -5.23 1.41
CA SER A 34 -7.42 -5.04 2.61
C SER A 34 -7.40 -6.30 3.46
N LYS A 35 -7.51 -6.13 4.78
CA LYS A 35 -7.55 -7.24 5.74
C LYS A 35 -8.79 -7.12 6.62
N GLU A 36 -9.67 -8.10 6.53
CA GLU A 36 -10.90 -8.15 7.32
C GLU A 36 -11.10 -9.58 7.82
N ASN A 37 -11.39 -9.76 9.12
CA ASN A 37 -11.68 -11.06 9.74
C ASN A 37 -10.64 -12.15 9.46
N GLY A 38 -9.34 -11.77 9.40
CA GLY A 38 -8.25 -12.70 9.12
C GLY A 38 -8.08 -13.09 7.65
N VAL A 39 -8.92 -12.57 6.77
CA VAL A 39 -8.82 -12.74 5.31
C VAL A 39 -8.13 -11.52 4.70
N ILE A 40 -7.16 -11.76 3.82
CA ILE A 40 -6.52 -10.71 3.02
C ILE A 40 -7.11 -10.76 1.62
N THR A 41 -7.68 -9.64 1.18
CA THR A 41 -8.23 -9.46 -0.16
C THR A 41 -7.28 -8.58 -0.96
N ILE A 42 -6.88 -9.07 -2.14
CA ILE A 42 -5.99 -8.36 -3.07
C ILE A 42 -6.79 -8.04 -4.32
N ARG A 43 -6.79 -6.77 -4.72
CA ARG A 43 -7.55 -6.29 -5.89
C ARG A 43 -6.77 -5.23 -6.66
N PRO A 44 -6.91 -5.14 -8.00
CA PRO A 44 -6.32 -4.06 -8.77
C PRO A 44 -7.01 -2.73 -8.45
N VAL A 45 -6.27 -1.63 -8.56
CA VAL A 45 -6.85 -0.29 -8.57
C VAL A 45 -7.57 -0.09 -9.91
N THR A 46 -8.84 0.26 -9.84
CA THR A 46 -9.68 0.44 -11.03
C THR A 46 -9.91 1.91 -11.36
N THR A 47 -9.98 2.76 -10.33
CA THR A 47 -10.20 4.20 -10.50
C THR A 47 -9.35 5.01 -9.52
N LEU A 48 -9.06 6.26 -9.89
CA LEU A 48 -8.36 7.20 -9.00
C LEU A 48 -9.16 7.54 -7.74
N GLY A 49 -10.48 7.29 -7.73
CA GLY A 49 -11.34 7.47 -6.55
C GLY A 49 -10.99 6.52 -5.39
N GLU A 50 -10.21 5.47 -5.64
CA GLU A 50 -9.77 4.52 -4.62
C GLU A 50 -8.46 4.94 -3.93
N VAL A 51 -7.75 5.91 -4.52
CA VAL A 51 -6.48 6.44 -4.02
C VAL A 51 -6.61 7.06 -2.61
N PRO A 52 -7.67 7.82 -2.26
CA PRO A 52 -7.82 8.35 -0.90
C PRO A 52 -7.89 7.27 0.19
N GLN A 53 -8.42 6.08 -0.10
CA GLN A 53 -8.44 4.97 0.87
C GLN A 53 -7.03 4.46 1.18
N ILE A 54 -6.12 4.50 0.19
CA ILE A 54 -4.71 4.15 0.37
C ILE A 54 -4.02 5.17 1.28
N PHE A 55 -4.26 6.46 1.06
CA PHE A 55 -3.68 7.53 1.88
C PHE A 55 -4.27 7.61 3.29
N LYS A 56 -5.53 7.22 3.49
CA LYS A 56 -6.11 7.12 4.83
C LYS A 56 -5.31 6.16 5.73
N ALA A 57 -4.95 4.98 5.21
CA ALA A 57 -4.15 4.00 5.93
C ALA A 57 -2.71 4.48 6.22
N LEU A 58 -2.20 5.44 5.43
CA LEU A 58 -0.94 6.11 5.68
C LEU A 58 -1.08 7.14 6.82
N GLY A 59 -2.17 7.92 6.81
CA GLY A 59 -2.48 8.90 7.85
C GLY A 59 -2.57 8.28 9.24
N ASP A 60 -3.17 7.10 9.38
CA ASP A 60 -3.26 6.38 10.66
C ASP A 60 -1.88 5.95 11.24
N LYS A 61 -0.82 6.00 10.43
CA LYS A 61 0.55 5.63 10.81
C LYS A 61 1.52 6.81 10.89
N MET A 62 1.08 8.01 10.50
CA MET A 62 1.87 9.23 10.61
C MET A 62 1.73 9.76 12.05
N SER A 63 2.84 10.08 12.70
CA SER A 63 2.86 10.78 13.98
C SER A 63 2.66 12.29 13.78
N ASP A 64 2.39 13.00 14.88
CA ASP A 64 2.34 14.47 14.91
C ASP A 64 3.68 15.14 14.50
N GLU A 65 4.75 14.38 14.29
CA GLU A 65 6.03 14.87 13.74
C GLU A 65 5.97 15.23 12.24
N PHE A 66 4.87 14.90 11.55
CA PHE A 66 4.67 15.26 10.14
C PHE A 66 3.97 16.62 9.94
N GLU A 67 3.97 17.48 10.96
CA GLU A 67 3.59 18.87 10.79
C GLU A 67 4.51 19.54 9.78
N ARG A 68 3.91 20.12 8.73
CA ARG A 68 4.63 20.97 7.80
C ARG A 68 5.14 22.16 8.60
N MET A 69 6.46 22.25 8.80
CA MET A 69 7.05 23.47 9.33
C MET A 69 6.79 24.60 8.35
N ASP A 70 6.05 25.61 8.78
CA ASP A 70 6.01 26.90 8.12
C ASP A 70 7.40 27.52 8.31
N LEU A 71 8.18 27.55 7.24
CA LEU A 71 9.40 28.34 7.20
C LEU A 71 8.95 29.79 7.00
N ASP A 72 9.10 30.60 8.04
CA ASP A 72 8.89 32.04 7.90
C ASP A 72 9.83 32.55 6.79
N ASP A 73 9.27 33.27 5.82
CA ASP A 73 10.05 34.04 4.86
C ASP A 73 10.75 35.16 5.64
N VAL A 74 11.91 34.86 6.21
CA VAL A 74 12.76 35.87 6.85
C VAL A 74 13.32 36.74 5.74
N GLU A 75 12.71 37.91 5.55
CA GLU A 75 13.24 38.96 4.70
C GLU A 75 14.65 39.31 5.20
N ARG A 76 15.67 39.00 4.37
CA ARG A 76 17.07 39.24 4.72
C ARG A 76 17.50 40.59 4.15
N ASP A 77 17.92 41.48 5.04
CA ASP A 77 18.42 42.85 4.75
C ASP A 77 19.80 42.85 4.07
N TRP A 78 19.96 42.20 2.92
CA TRP A 78 21.13 42.34 2.05
C TRP A 78 20.77 42.39 0.56
#